data_AF-A0A842WV57-F1
#
_entry.id   AF-A0A842WV57-F1
#
_cell.length_a   1.000
_cell.length_b   1.000
_cell.length_c   1.000
_cell.angle_alpha   90.00
_cell.angle_beta   90.00
_cell.angle_gamma   90.00
#
_symmetry.space_group_name_H-M   'P 1'
#
loop_
_entity.id
_entity.type
_entity.pdbx_description
1 polymer ?
#
loop_
_entity_poly.entity_id
_entity_poly.type
_entity_poly.pdbx_seq_one_letter_code
_entity_poly.pdbx_strand_id
1 'polypeptide(L)'
;MHKLKELTLIGGIAFWLTTFVISLTPIAADYRAAFSINWASMILVESVIAGMIIAGIISYALIRYFDKIPTKKPVLKSLLLSFTVFSFATIMIQAGSGLLVDDSLYYGIIGVIINIPRFLLLGLGIGYQYTRLNKPEGLVTK
;
A
#
# COMPACT_ATOMS: atom_id res chain seq x y z
N MET A 1 9.10 -3.87 19.39
CA MET A 1 8.08 -2.81 19.14
C MET A 1 8.60 -1.63 18.33
N HIS A 2 9.84 -1.14 18.55
CA HIS A 2 10.39 0.02 17.81
C HIS A 2 10.38 -0.17 16.28
N LYS A 3 10.98 -1.26 15.78
CA LYS A 3 11.01 -1.59 14.34
C LYS A 3 9.61 -1.61 13.71
N LEU A 4 8.62 -2.22 14.38
CA LEU A 4 7.26 -2.27 13.86
C LEU A 4 6.69 -0.86 13.64
N LYS A 5 6.84 0.04 14.62
CA LYS A 5 6.34 1.43 14.52
C LYS A 5 6.98 2.17 13.35
N GLU A 6 8.29 2.08 13.19
CA GLU A 6 9.00 2.73 12.08
C GLU A 6 8.59 2.21 10.71
N LEU A 7 8.47 0.88 10.57
CA LEU A 7 8.07 0.27 9.31
C LEU A 7 6.63 0.65 8.95
N THR A 8 5.73 0.59 9.92
CA THR A 8 4.33 1.04 9.75
C THR A 8 4.28 2.50 9.31
N LEU A 9 5.06 3.38 9.96
CA LEU A 9 5.08 4.80 9.63
C LEU A 9 5.60 5.03 8.20
N ILE A 10 6.75 4.44 7.84
CA ILE A 10 7.32 4.60 6.49
C ILE A 10 6.38 4.04 5.41
N GLY A 11 5.80 2.86 5.64
CA GLY A 11 4.85 2.26 4.71
C GLY A 11 3.56 3.08 4.58
N GLY A 12 3.02 3.56 5.70
CA GLY A 12 1.82 4.39 5.73
C GLY A 12 2.03 5.74 5.02
N ILE A 13 3.16 6.40 5.27
CA ILE A 13 3.54 7.64 4.56
C ILE A 13 3.67 7.39 3.06
N ALA A 14 4.36 6.32 2.65
CA ALA A 14 4.52 5.99 1.23
C ALA A 14 3.15 5.75 0.56
N PHE A 15 2.25 5.02 1.21
CA PHE A 15 0.90 4.79 0.72
C PHE A 15 0.10 6.09 0.60
N TRP A 16 0.11 6.91 1.64
CA TRP A 16 -0.62 8.18 1.67
C TRP A 16 -0.09 9.16 0.62
N LEU A 17 1.22 9.38 0.54
CA LEU A 17 1.83 10.27 -0.46
C LEU A 17 1.50 9.83 -1.89
N THR A 18 1.57 8.52 -2.15
CA THR A 18 1.22 7.99 -3.47
C THR A 18 -0.26 8.20 -3.76
N THR A 19 -1.12 8.02 -2.76
CA THR A 19 -2.56 8.28 -2.87
C THR A 19 -2.83 9.75 -3.19
N PHE A 20 -2.15 10.67 -2.50
CA PHE A 20 -2.22 12.10 -2.75
C PHE A 20 -1.84 12.45 -4.19
N VAL A 21 -0.67 12.00 -4.66
CA VAL A 21 -0.20 12.25 -6.03
C VAL A 21 -1.18 11.72 -7.08
N ILE A 22 -1.67 10.49 -6.90
CA ILE A 22 -2.65 9.89 -7.82
C ILE A 22 -3.96 10.68 -7.82
N SER A 23 -4.38 11.21 -6.68
CA SER A 23 -5.65 11.94 -6.58
C SER A 23 -5.71 13.23 -7.41
N LEU A 24 -4.54 13.74 -7.82
CA LEU A 24 -4.40 14.92 -8.68
C LEU A 24 -4.55 14.58 -10.17
N THR A 25 -4.66 13.30 -10.52
CA THR A 25 -4.83 12.87 -11.92
C THR A 25 -6.30 12.96 -12.36
N PRO A 26 -6.57 13.25 -13.65
CA PRO A 26 -7.95 13.26 -14.18
C PRO A 26 -8.68 11.93 -13.98
N ILE A 27 -8.00 10.81 -14.21
CA ILE A 27 -8.58 9.47 -14.04
C ILE A 27 -9.05 9.21 -12.60
N ALA A 28 -8.34 9.75 -11.61
CA ALA A 28 -8.76 9.66 -10.21
C ALA A 28 -9.90 10.64 -9.86
N ALA A 29 -10.06 11.74 -10.60
CA ALA A 29 -11.20 12.62 -10.44
C ALA A 29 -12.48 11.96 -10.98
N ASP A 30 -12.41 11.36 -12.17
CA ASP A 30 -13.52 10.64 -12.79
C ASP A 30 -13.95 9.44 -11.94
N TYR A 31 -12.97 8.64 -11.47
CA TYR A 31 -13.25 7.54 -10.55
C TYR A 31 -13.97 8.03 -9.28
N ARG A 32 -13.52 9.12 -8.66
CA ARG A 32 -14.18 9.66 -7.46
C ARG A 32 -15.59 10.14 -7.76
N ALA A 33 -15.82 10.80 -8.89
CA ALA A 33 -17.13 11.28 -9.29
C ALA A 33 -18.12 10.12 -9.44
N ALA A 34 -17.70 9.03 -10.08
CA ALA A 34 -18.52 7.83 -10.28
C ALA A 34 -19.01 7.21 -8.96
N PHE A 35 -18.15 7.20 -7.94
CA PHE A 35 -18.50 6.66 -6.61
C PHE A 35 -18.95 7.72 -5.61
N SER A 36 -19.16 8.98 -6.03
CA SER A 36 -19.50 10.11 -5.14
C SER A 36 -18.52 10.28 -3.96
N ILE A 37 -17.24 10.02 -4.18
CA ILE A 37 -16.19 10.07 -3.15
C ILE A 37 -15.73 11.51 -2.92
N ASN A 38 -15.84 11.97 -1.67
CA ASN A 38 -15.28 13.25 -1.25
C ASN A 38 -13.74 13.21 -1.24
N TRP A 39 -13.09 14.12 -1.96
CA TRP A 39 -11.62 14.18 -2.07
C TRP A 39 -10.93 14.33 -0.71
N ALA A 40 -11.40 15.26 0.11
CA ALA A 40 -10.77 15.58 1.39
C ALA A 40 -10.89 14.41 2.38
N SER A 41 -12.07 13.77 2.46
CA SER A 41 -12.27 12.56 3.28
C SER A 41 -11.34 11.43 2.83
N MET A 42 -11.31 11.15 1.53
CA MET A 42 -10.51 10.07 0.95
C MET A 42 -9.01 10.26 1.23
N ILE A 43 -8.50 11.48 1.07
CA ILE A 43 -7.07 11.77 1.20
C ILE A 43 -6.64 11.99 2.64
N LEU A 44 -7.36 12.81 3.40
CA LEU A 44 -6.89 13.25 4.72
C LEU A 44 -7.23 12.24 5.83
N VAL A 45 -8.23 11.40 5.62
CA VAL A 45 -8.71 10.47 6.64
C VAL A 45 -8.54 9.02 6.17
N GLU A 46 -9.26 8.63 5.13
CA GLU A 46 -9.38 7.23 4.74
C GLU A 46 -8.04 6.64 4.30
N SER A 47 -7.29 7.33 3.44
CA SER A 47 -6.01 6.82 2.94
C SER A 47 -4.89 6.82 4.00
N VAL A 48 -4.94 7.73 4.97
CA VAL A 48 -4.03 7.72 6.13
C VAL A 48 -4.30 6.50 6.99
N ILE A 49 -5.57 6.29 7.37
CA ILE A 49 -5.98 5.16 8.22
C ILE A 49 -5.71 3.83 7.52
N ALA A 50 -6.14 3.69 6.26
CA ALA A 50 -5.92 2.48 5.47
C ALA A 50 -4.43 2.21 5.27
N GLY A 51 -3.64 3.23 4.91
CA GLY A 51 -2.20 3.11 4.74
C GLY A 51 -1.50 2.62 6.02
N MET A 52 -1.87 3.15 7.17
CA MET A 52 -1.32 2.73 8.47
C MET A 52 -1.72 1.31 8.84
N ILE A 53 -2.98 0.92 8.61
CA ILE A 53 -3.45 -0.45 8.87
C ILE A 53 -2.70 -1.46 7.97
N ILE A 54 -2.67 -1.20 6.66
CA ILE A 54 -2.03 -2.09 5.67
C ILE A 54 -0.53 -2.19 5.96
N ALA A 55 0.15 -1.06 6.19
CA ALA A 55 1.56 -1.05 6.53
C ALA A 55 1.83 -1.78 7.84
N GLY A 56 0.95 -1.67 8.83
CA GLY A 56 1.04 -2.40 10.10
C GLY A 56 0.94 -3.91 9.92
N ILE A 57 -0.04 -4.37 9.14
CA ILE A 57 -0.23 -5.80 8.83
C ILE A 57 1.02 -6.36 8.12
N ILE A 58 1.49 -5.68 7.06
CA ILE A 58 2.65 -6.12 6.28
C ILE A 58 3.93 -6.09 7.14
N SER A 59 4.14 -5.03 7.91
CA SER A 59 5.30 -4.90 8.79
C SER A 59 5.31 -5.97 9.89
N TYR A 60 4.15 -6.25 10.49
CA TYR A 60 4.00 -7.32 11.48
C TYR A 60 4.31 -8.69 10.87
N ALA A 61 3.70 -8.99 9.71
CA ALA A 61 3.94 -10.26 9.02
C ALA A 61 5.41 -10.42 8.61
N LEU A 62 6.04 -9.36 8.09
CA LEU A 62 7.44 -9.35 7.70
C LEU A 62 8.36 -9.62 8.87
N ILE A 63 8.12 -8.99 10.03
CA ILE A 63 8.93 -9.22 11.24
C ILE A 63 8.69 -10.63 11.79
N ARG A 64 7.44 -11.05 11.94
CA ARG A 64 7.07 -12.28 12.66
C ARG A 64 7.37 -13.56 11.87
N TYR A 65 7.21 -13.49 10.55
CA TYR A 65 7.28 -14.63 9.65
C TYR A 65 8.39 -14.49 8.61
N PHE A 66 9.41 -13.68 8.88
CA PHE A 66 10.50 -13.40 7.94
C PHE A 66 11.04 -14.68 7.28
N ASP A 67 11.38 -15.69 8.08
CA ASP A 67 11.98 -16.94 7.59
C ASP A 67 11.02 -17.83 6.80
N LYS A 68 9.70 -17.63 6.94
CA LYS A 68 8.67 -18.41 6.24
C LYS A 68 8.28 -17.80 4.89
N ILE A 69 8.52 -16.51 4.68
CA ILE A 69 8.17 -15.85 3.42
C ILE A 69 9.20 -16.29 2.35
N PRO A 70 8.79 -16.66 1.12
CA PRO A 70 9.72 -16.99 0.06
C PRO A 70 10.75 -15.88 -0.18
N THR A 71 11.95 -16.24 -0.66
CA THR A 71 13.10 -15.35 -0.94
C THR A 71 13.94 -14.95 0.27
N LYS A 72 15.13 -14.37 0.06
CA LYS A 72 16.03 -13.92 1.16
C LYS A 72 16.05 -12.40 1.35
N LYS A 73 15.69 -11.62 0.32
CA LYS A 73 15.81 -10.15 0.33
C LYS A 73 14.59 -9.53 1.04
N PRO A 74 14.75 -8.70 2.08
CA PRO A 74 13.62 -8.08 2.80
C PRO A 74 12.68 -7.28 1.90
N VAL A 75 13.24 -6.56 0.91
CA VAL A 75 12.46 -5.81 -0.09
C VAL A 75 11.51 -6.73 -0.86
N LEU A 76 12.00 -7.87 -1.34
CA LEU A 76 11.19 -8.79 -2.12
C LEU A 76 10.12 -9.47 -1.24
N LYS A 77 10.43 -9.82 0.01
CA LYS A 77 9.45 -10.33 0.97
C LYS A 77 8.32 -9.33 1.23
N SER A 78 8.68 -8.07 1.45
CA SER A 78 7.72 -6.99 1.67
C SER A 78 6.83 -6.76 0.44
N LEU A 79 7.42 -6.80 -0.76
CA LEU A 79 6.67 -6.72 -2.02
C LEU A 79 5.70 -7.89 -2.18
N LEU A 80 6.10 -9.12 -1.86
CA LEU A 80 5.22 -10.29 -1.91
C LEU A 80 4.04 -10.15 -0.94
N LEU A 81 4.30 -9.73 0.30
CA LEU A 81 3.24 -9.47 1.27
C LEU A 81 2.30 -8.36 0.81
N SER A 82 2.85 -7.26 0.27
CA SER A 82 2.06 -6.16 -0.26
C SER A 82 1.22 -6.58 -1.45
N PHE A 83 1.75 -7.41 -2.33
CA PHE A 83 1.02 -8.00 -3.45
C PHE A 83 -0.15 -8.90 -2.98
N THR A 84 0.03 -9.67 -1.90
CA THR A 84 -1.06 -10.45 -1.31
C THR A 84 -2.19 -9.55 -0.81
N VAL A 85 -1.87 -8.48 -0.07
CA VAL A 85 -2.89 -7.53 0.42
C VAL A 85 -3.55 -6.78 -0.75
N PHE A 86 -2.76 -6.40 -1.77
CA PHE A 86 -3.27 -5.79 -2.99
C PHE A 86 -4.28 -6.72 -3.69
N SER A 87 -3.96 -8.00 -3.84
CA SER A 87 -4.86 -8.98 -4.47
C SER A 87 -6.21 -9.07 -3.74
N PHE A 88 -6.18 -9.04 -2.41
CA PHE A 88 -7.41 -8.98 -1.61
C PHE A 88 -8.17 -7.66 -1.84
N ALA A 89 -7.47 -6.53 -1.83
CA ALA A 89 -8.07 -5.22 -2.11
C ALA A 89 -8.70 -5.17 -3.50
N THR A 90 -8.09 -5.77 -4.53
CA THR A 90 -8.65 -5.79 -5.89
C THR A 90 -9.95 -6.57 -5.98
N ILE A 91 -10.08 -7.67 -5.23
CA ILE A 91 -11.34 -8.43 -5.16
C ILE A 91 -12.44 -7.57 -4.52
N MET A 92 -12.12 -6.87 -3.44
CA MET A 92 -13.07 -5.97 -2.78
C MET A 92 -13.48 -4.79 -3.67
N ILE A 93 -12.53 -4.19 -4.40
CA ILE A 93 -12.80 -3.10 -5.35
C ILE A 93 -13.73 -3.58 -6.46
N GLN A 94 -13.46 -4.76 -7.04
CA GLN A 94 -14.31 -5.31 -8.10
C GLN A 94 -15.72 -5.63 -7.58
N ALA A 95 -15.82 -6.22 -6.40
CA ALA A 95 -17.11 -6.49 -5.75
C ALA A 95 -17.88 -5.19 -5.47
N GLY A 96 -17.23 -4.17 -4.91
CA GLY A 96 -17.85 -2.87 -4.65
C GLY A 96 -18.28 -2.16 -5.94
N SER A 97 -17.45 -2.20 -6.99
CA SER A 97 -17.78 -1.60 -8.29
C SER A 97 -19.02 -2.24 -8.90
N GLY A 98 -19.17 -3.56 -8.80
CA GLY A 98 -20.35 -4.29 -9.27
C GLY A 98 -21.66 -3.95 -8.54
N LEU A 99 -21.57 -3.36 -7.35
CA LEU A 99 -22.74 -3.00 -6.53
C LEU A 99 -23.13 -1.52 -6.62
N LEU A 100 -22.21 -0.65 -7.05
CA LEU A 100 -22.35 0.80 -6.88
C LEU A 100 -22.42 1.58 -8.19
N VAL A 101 -21.96 1.02 -9.30
CA VAL A 101 -21.91 1.73 -10.60
C VAL A 101 -22.24 0.79 -11.76
N ASP A 102 -22.90 1.33 -12.79
CA ASP A 102 -23.32 0.56 -13.97
C ASP A 102 -22.11 0.05 -14.79
N ASP A 103 -21.12 0.92 -15.03
CA ASP A 103 -19.87 0.59 -15.73
C ASP A 103 -18.83 -0.09 -14.81
N SER A 104 -19.29 -1.09 -14.05
CA SER A 104 -18.54 -1.75 -12.96
C SER A 104 -17.20 -2.37 -13.39
N LEU A 105 -17.09 -2.90 -14.61
CA LEU A 105 -15.83 -3.44 -15.13
C LEU A 105 -14.80 -2.34 -15.37
N TYR A 106 -15.22 -1.25 -16.01
CA TYR A 106 -14.35 -0.11 -16.33
C TYR A 106 -13.81 0.52 -15.05
N TYR A 107 -14.70 0.85 -14.12
CA TYR A 107 -14.30 1.43 -12.84
C TYR A 107 -13.54 0.45 -11.95
N GLY A 108 -13.87 -0.85 -11.99
CA GLY A 108 -13.10 -1.90 -11.32
C GLY A 108 -11.64 -1.91 -11.80
N ILE A 109 -11.41 -1.90 -13.12
CA ILE A 109 -10.06 -1.84 -13.72
C ILE A 109 -9.33 -0.56 -13.33
N ILE A 110 -9.98 0.60 -13.38
CA ILE A 110 -9.38 1.86 -12.92
C ILE A 110 -8.97 1.73 -11.46
N GLY A 111 -9.85 1.22 -10.61
CA GLY A 111 -9.58 0.99 -9.19
C GLY A 111 -8.35 0.11 -8.97
N VAL A 112 -8.17 -0.94 -9.76
CA VAL A 112 -6.94 -1.77 -9.74
C VAL A 112 -5.72 -0.94 -10.13
N ILE A 113 -5.77 -0.27 -11.28
CA ILE A 113 -4.64 0.50 -11.85
C ILE A 113 -4.15 1.56 -10.87
N ILE A 114 -5.06 2.35 -10.28
CA ILE A 114 -4.69 3.43 -9.35
C ILE A 114 -4.14 2.91 -8.01
N ASN A 115 -4.37 1.64 -7.68
CA ASN A 115 -3.86 1.04 -6.44
C ASN A 115 -2.47 0.40 -6.62
N ILE A 116 -2.10 -0.04 -7.84
CA ILE A 116 -0.77 -0.64 -8.10
C ILE A 116 0.38 0.20 -7.53
N PRO A 117 0.49 1.51 -7.80
CA PRO A 117 1.64 2.29 -7.33
C PRO A 117 1.66 2.40 -5.79
N ARG A 118 0.48 2.48 -5.15
CA ARG A 118 0.35 2.65 -3.69
C ARG A 118 0.90 1.43 -2.95
N PHE A 119 0.50 0.24 -3.37
CA PHE A 119 0.97 -1.01 -2.77
C PHE A 119 2.43 -1.31 -3.11
N LEU A 120 2.86 -0.98 -4.33
CA LEU A 120 4.26 -1.11 -4.74
C LEU A 120 5.18 -0.24 -3.86
N LEU A 121 4.89 1.05 -3.74
CA LEU A 121 5.72 1.99 -2.98
C LEU A 121 5.67 1.73 -1.47
N LEU A 122 4.52 1.33 -0.92
CA LEU A 122 4.42 0.85 0.46
C LEU A 122 5.34 -0.35 0.70
N GLY A 123 5.29 -1.35 -0.19
CA GLY A 123 6.10 -2.57 -0.06
C GLY A 123 7.59 -2.28 -0.16
N LEU A 124 8.00 -1.42 -1.11
CA LEU A 124 9.37 -0.94 -1.24
C LEU A 124 9.84 -0.18 0.01
N GLY A 125 9.03 0.76 0.51
CA GLY A 125 9.35 1.57 1.69
C GLY A 125 9.58 0.72 2.93
N ILE A 126 8.65 -0.20 3.23
CA ILE A 126 8.80 -1.14 4.36
C ILE A 126 10.03 -2.02 4.18
N GLY A 127 10.22 -2.60 3.00
CA GLY A 127 11.30 -3.52 2.75
C GLY A 127 12.69 -2.87 2.85
N TYR A 128 12.83 -1.67 2.28
CA TYR A 128 14.07 -0.89 2.35
C TYR A 128 14.37 -0.46 3.79
N GLN A 129 13.37 0.04 4.51
CA GLN A 129 13.53 0.43 5.91
C GLN A 129 13.88 -0.78 6.79
N TYR A 130 13.27 -1.95 6.54
CA TYR A 130 13.63 -3.17 7.23
C TYR A 130 15.09 -3.54 6.99
N THR A 131 15.57 -3.47 5.75
CA THR A 131 16.98 -3.68 5.44
C THR A 131 17.86 -2.69 6.21
N ARG A 132 17.52 -1.40 6.23
CA ARG A 132 18.28 -0.36 6.94
C ARG A 132 18.38 -0.64 8.44
N LEU A 133 17.27 -1.00 9.08
CA LEU A 133 17.19 -1.27 10.53
C LEU A 133 17.84 -2.59 10.97
N ASN A 134 18.26 -3.43 10.03
CA ASN A 134 18.91 -4.71 10.30
C ASN A 134 20.32 -4.79 9.68
N LYS A 135 20.85 -3.70 9.12
CA LYS A 135 22.28 -3.63 8.78
C LYS A 135 23.09 -3.61 10.09
N PRO A 136 24.16 -4.41 10.20
CA PRO A 136 25.10 -4.29 11.33
C PRO A 136 25.73 -2.90 11.32
N GLU A 137 25.78 -2.24 12.47
CA GLU A 137 26.52 -0.99 12.65
C GLU A 137 28.00 -1.25 12.31
N GLY A 138 28.51 -0.60 11.25
CA GLY A 138 29.91 -0.73 10.83
C GLY A 138 30.14 -0.89 9.33
N LEU A 139 29.12 -1.23 8.53
CA LEU A 139 29.21 -1.16 7.08
C LEU A 139 28.83 0.24 6.59
N VAL A 140 29.73 1.21 6.86
CA VAL A 140 29.81 2.44 6.09
C VAL A 140 30.19 2.02 4.67
N THR A 141 29.24 2.08 3.74
CA THR A 141 29.54 1.97 2.32
C THR A 141 30.45 3.14 1.95
N LYS A 142 31.71 2.83 1.62
CA LYS A 142 32.55 3.70 0.80
C LYS A 142 31.92 3.86 -0.58
#